data_AF-A0A1I7XNK4-F1
#
_entry.id   AF-A0A1I7XNK4-F1
#
_cell.length_a   1.000
_cell.length_b   1.000
_cell.length_c   1.000
_cell.angle_alpha   90.00
_cell.angle_beta   90.00
_cell.angle_gamma   90.00
#
_symmetry.space_group_name_H-M   'P 1'
#
loop_
_entity.id
_entity.type
_entity.pdbx_description
1 polymer ?
#
loop_
_entity_poly.entity_id
_entity_poly.type
_entity_poly.pdbx_seq_one_letter_code
_entity_poly.pdbx_strand_id
1 'polypeptide(L)'
;MLLIKAIFNLGFLYLVPLTDAIYLYTPTDALSKIERQTIHDLWPLTEDNYVPGRAVTQSREAQITVVARDGGNILLPEYARAIKRLDMYIQNRIKICSHYRSGYLGAGLGGVSLSRGDNDTVILASARAWLLIYQLKFYPTNVSYISGVWEKIEFNLVANVYLFPLSYSYFRFITAFLILVSAVGTDNMFLMVASVKRTSRALPVSERIGECMADAAVSILITALTDAFSFGVGTITTIPAVQIFCIYTCCALVLTFLYQITFFCALLSLATRSEAEGLHCLLFKSTIPPKMHSSSSITSKLMWMGSRAHPDPTHTSNNKHCLATNFFQNWYAPILMQPVIKVLAGIWYCIYVSFAIYGCLQLREGLEPVNLLQLVIYYIWRLQSYYECNF
;
A
#
# COMPACT_ATOMS: atom_id res chain seq x y z
N MET A 1 6.09 19.73 -11.04
CA MET A 1 6.20 18.29 -11.35
C MET A 1 5.38 17.41 -10.41
N LEU A 2 5.39 17.63 -9.08
CA LEU A 2 4.50 16.94 -8.13
C LEU A 2 3.01 17.00 -8.53
N LEU A 3 2.54 18.15 -9.01
CA LEU A 3 1.16 18.34 -9.46
C LEU A 3 0.83 17.55 -10.75
N ILE A 4 1.80 17.42 -11.67
CA ILE A 4 1.67 16.59 -12.88
C ILE A 4 1.66 15.11 -12.50
N LYS A 5 2.53 14.68 -11.58
CA LYS A 5 2.52 13.32 -11.03
C LYS A 5 1.19 12.99 -10.33
N ALA A 6 0.61 13.95 -9.61
CA ALA A 6 -0.70 13.79 -8.98
C ALA A 6 -1.83 13.61 -10.01
N ILE A 7 -1.78 14.30 -11.16
CA ILE A 7 -2.74 14.14 -12.26
C ILE A 7 -2.60 12.76 -12.93
N PHE A 8 -1.36 12.29 -13.19
CA PHE A 8 -1.16 10.95 -13.75
C PHE A 8 -1.54 9.82 -12.77
N ASN A 9 -1.43 10.06 -11.46
CA ASN A 9 -1.89 9.13 -10.43
C ASN A 9 -3.42 8.98 -10.38
N LEU A 10 -4.18 9.91 -10.98
CA LEU A 10 -5.64 9.82 -11.06
C LEU A 10 -6.10 8.57 -11.83
N GLY A 11 -5.27 8.07 -12.76
CA GLY A 11 -5.54 6.82 -13.49
C GLY A 11 -5.60 5.57 -12.61
N PHE A 12 -4.98 5.59 -11.42
CA PHE A 12 -5.06 4.47 -10.47
C PHE A 12 -6.43 4.37 -9.77
N LEU A 13 -7.28 5.41 -9.84
CA LEU A 13 -8.64 5.34 -9.30
C LEU A 13 -9.56 4.41 -10.12
N TYR A 14 -9.18 4.09 -11.36
CA TYR A 14 -9.93 3.16 -12.22
C TYR A 14 -9.45 1.71 -12.14
N LEU A 15 -8.44 1.42 -11.32
CA LEU A 15 -7.89 0.08 -11.20
C LEU A 15 -8.88 -0.80 -10.44
N VAL A 16 -9.29 -1.90 -11.06
CA VAL A 16 -10.18 -2.88 -10.44
C VAL A 16 -9.43 -3.56 -9.29
N PRO A 17 -9.85 -3.40 -8.03
CA PRO A 17 -9.17 -4.05 -6.91
C PRO A 17 -9.46 -5.56 -6.94
N LEU A 18 -8.42 -6.35 -6.72
CA LEU A 18 -8.45 -7.80 -6.59
C LEU A 18 -8.30 -8.21 -5.10
N THR A 19 -9.39 -8.33 -4.35
CA THR A 19 -9.33 -8.40 -2.87
C THR A 19 -8.90 -9.74 -2.27
N ASP A 20 -8.69 -10.77 -3.09
CA ASP A 20 -8.35 -12.09 -2.61
C ASP A 20 -6.94 -12.16 -2.00
N ALA A 21 -6.88 -12.11 -0.66
CA ALA A 21 -5.65 -12.23 0.11
C ALA A 21 -4.98 -13.59 -0.08
N ILE A 22 -5.76 -14.66 -0.28
CA ILE A 22 -5.19 -15.98 -0.56
C ILE A 22 -4.48 -15.91 -1.90
N TYR A 23 -5.06 -15.30 -2.95
CA TYR A 23 -4.33 -15.07 -4.22
C TYR A 23 -3.02 -14.37 -4.02
N LEU A 24 -3.10 -13.20 -3.40
CA LEU A 24 -2.05 -12.21 -3.39
C LEU A 24 -0.83 -12.68 -2.61
N TYR A 25 -1.04 -13.36 -1.48
CA TYR A 25 0.03 -13.67 -0.53
C TYR A 25 0.48 -15.13 -0.55
N THR A 26 -0.21 -16.04 -1.25
CA THR A 26 0.25 -17.42 -1.38
C THR A 26 0.97 -17.63 -2.71
N PRO A 27 2.11 -18.37 -2.73
CA PRO A 27 2.82 -18.70 -3.96
C PRO A 27 1.90 -19.30 -5.01
N THR A 28 2.12 -19.00 -6.29
CA THR A 28 1.37 -19.61 -7.41
C THR A 28 1.46 -21.14 -7.38
N ASP A 29 2.63 -21.68 -7.03
CA ASP A 29 2.93 -23.11 -7.00
C ASP A 29 2.75 -23.73 -5.59
N ALA A 30 1.99 -23.07 -4.71
CA ALA A 30 1.79 -23.56 -3.36
C ALA A 30 1.05 -24.91 -3.35
N LEU A 31 1.55 -25.87 -2.56
CA LEU A 31 0.93 -27.19 -2.41
C LEU A 31 -0.55 -27.09 -2.00
N SER A 32 -0.88 -26.15 -1.11
CA SER A 32 -2.27 -25.90 -0.68
C SER A 32 -3.21 -25.49 -1.83
N LYS A 33 -2.70 -24.84 -2.89
CA LYS A 33 -3.50 -24.53 -4.10
C LYS A 33 -3.72 -25.79 -4.92
N ILE A 34 -2.69 -26.61 -5.08
CA ILE A 34 -2.75 -27.85 -5.87
C ILE A 34 -3.70 -28.85 -5.20
N GLU A 35 -3.59 -29.05 -3.89
CA GLU A 35 -4.48 -29.92 -3.12
C GLU A 35 -5.93 -29.45 -3.20
N ARG A 36 -6.15 -28.14 -3.04
CA ARG A 36 -7.48 -27.53 -3.15
C ARG A 36 -8.06 -27.65 -4.56
N GLN A 37 -7.25 -27.45 -5.60
CA GLN A 37 -7.65 -27.63 -6.98
C GLN A 37 -8.02 -29.09 -7.24
N THR A 38 -7.20 -30.03 -6.77
CA THR A 38 -7.45 -31.46 -6.87
C THR A 38 -8.79 -31.84 -6.24
N ILE A 39 -9.12 -31.27 -5.07
CA ILE A 39 -10.41 -31.51 -4.42
C ILE A 39 -11.56 -30.91 -5.24
N HIS A 40 -11.39 -29.72 -5.83
CA HIS A 40 -12.40 -29.12 -6.69
C HIS A 40 -12.62 -29.89 -8.00
N ASP A 41 -11.58 -30.52 -8.54
CA ASP A 41 -11.65 -31.30 -9.78
C ASP A 41 -12.26 -32.70 -9.53
N LEU A 42 -11.88 -33.35 -8.42
CA LEU A 42 -12.40 -34.66 -8.04
C LEU A 42 -13.83 -34.60 -7.45
N TRP A 43 -14.14 -33.55 -6.69
CA TRP A 43 -15.44 -33.33 -6.05
C TRP A 43 -15.98 -31.93 -6.37
N PRO A 44 -16.42 -31.70 -7.63
CA PRO A 44 -16.96 -30.41 -8.02
C PRO A 44 -18.25 -30.11 -7.25
N LEU A 45 -18.29 -28.95 -6.61
CA LEU A 45 -19.49 -28.43 -5.96
C LEU A 45 -20.31 -27.67 -7.00
N THR A 46 -21.45 -28.23 -7.40
CA THR A 46 -22.44 -27.58 -8.26
C THR A 46 -23.62 -27.06 -7.42
N GLU A 47 -24.51 -26.27 -8.04
CA GLU A 47 -25.73 -25.78 -7.37
C GLU A 47 -26.57 -26.92 -6.79
N ASP A 48 -26.62 -28.07 -7.46
CA ASP A 48 -27.48 -29.19 -7.08
C ASP A 48 -26.82 -30.22 -6.13
N ASN A 49 -25.51 -30.14 -5.91
CA ASN A 49 -24.73 -31.14 -5.14
C ASN A 49 -23.82 -30.49 -4.08
N TYR A 50 -24.24 -29.37 -3.52
CA TYR A 50 -23.49 -28.72 -2.46
C TYR A 50 -23.62 -29.49 -1.15
N VAL A 51 -22.50 -29.80 -0.51
CA VAL A 51 -22.46 -30.37 0.83
C VAL A 51 -21.54 -29.50 1.68
N PRO A 52 -22.05 -28.84 2.75
CA PRO A 52 -21.24 -27.92 3.56
C PRO A 52 -19.94 -28.54 4.07
N GLY A 53 -19.99 -29.82 4.50
CA GLY A 53 -18.81 -30.55 4.99
C GLY A 53 -17.77 -30.91 3.93
N ARG A 54 -18.02 -30.66 2.63
CA ARG A 54 -17.06 -30.88 1.52
C ARG A 54 -16.48 -29.59 0.98
N ALA A 55 -16.96 -28.44 1.43
CA ALA A 55 -16.45 -27.15 0.99
C ALA A 55 -15.09 -26.86 1.66
N VAL A 56 -14.00 -27.06 0.91
CA VAL A 56 -12.65 -26.60 1.30
C VAL A 56 -12.56 -25.07 1.31
N THR A 57 -13.57 -24.40 0.75
CA THR A 57 -13.60 -22.96 0.49
C THR A 57 -14.88 -22.38 1.05
N GLN A 58 -14.77 -21.63 2.15
CA GLN A 58 -15.92 -21.04 2.86
C GLN A 58 -16.50 -19.79 2.17
N SER A 59 -16.14 -19.52 0.91
CA SER A 59 -16.52 -18.29 0.20
C SER A 59 -17.89 -18.36 -0.49
N ARG A 60 -18.64 -19.45 -0.30
CA ARG A 60 -19.89 -19.75 -1.06
C ARG A 60 -21.05 -20.19 -0.18
N GLU A 61 -20.95 -19.90 1.11
CA GLU A 61 -21.98 -20.15 2.11
C GLU A 61 -22.16 -18.96 3.03
N ALA A 62 -23.39 -18.73 3.48
CA ALA A 62 -23.71 -17.87 4.59
C ALA A 62 -23.96 -18.74 5.82
N GLN A 63 -23.13 -18.55 6.85
CA GLN A 63 -23.26 -19.22 8.13
C GLN A 63 -23.96 -18.29 9.12
N ILE A 64 -25.10 -18.72 9.65
CA ILE A 64 -25.87 -17.95 10.64
C ILE A 64 -25.90 -18.77 11.92
N THR A 65 -25.31 -18.23 12.99
CA THR A 65 -25.36 -18.86 14.32
C THR A 65 -26.44 -18.17 15.15
N VAL A 66 -27.47 -18.92 15.54
CA VAL A 66 -28.51 -18.45 16.45
C VAL A 66 -28.16 -18.90 17.85
N VAL A 67 -28.11 -17.97 18.80
CA VAL A 67 -27.82 -18.24 20.21
C VAL A 67 -28.99 -17.75 21.07
N ALA A 68 -29.37 -18.53 22.08
CA ALA A 68 -30.38 -18.08 23.03
C ALA A 68 -29.81 -16.96 23.93
N ARG A 69 -30.47 -15.79 23.96
CA ARG A 69 -30.05 -14.61 24.76
C ARG A 69 -29.84 -14.95 26.23
N ASP A 70 -30.71 -15.78 26.79
CA ASP A 70 -30.71 -16.14 28.21
C ASP A 70 -29.87 -17.40 28.49
N GLY A 71 -29.12 -17.92 27.50
CA GLY A 71 -28.37 -19.18 27.62
C GLY A 71 -29.25 -20.42 27.80
N GLY A 72 -30.56 -20.29 27.55
CA GLY A 72 -31.56 -21.34 27.62
C GLY A 72 -31.42 -22.41 26.55
N ASN A 73 -32.19 -23.49 26.68
CA ASN A 73 -32.14 -24.63 25.77
C ASN A 73 -32.91 -24.32 24.46
N ILE A 74 -32.19 -24.21 23.36
CA ILE A 74 -32.72 -23.86 22.03
C ILE A 74 -33.62 -24.96 21.43
N LEU A 75 -33.58 -26.16 22.00
CA LEU A 75 -34.42 -27.30 21.61
C LEU A 75 -35.87 -27.16 22.10
N LEU A 76 -36.16 -26.21 23.00
CA LEU A 76 -37.54 -25.96 23.41
C LEU A 76 -38.39 -25.53 22.20
N PRO A 77 -39.67 -25.93 22.17
CA PRO A 77 -40.56 -25.70 21.03
C PRO A 77 -40.79 -24.22 20.72
N GLU A 78 -40.58 -23.32 21.69
CA GLU A 78 -40.67 -21.88 21.49
C GLU A 78 -39.52 -21.33 20.64
N TYR A 79 -38.29 -21.68 21.00
CA TYR A 79 -37.10 -21.28 20.25
C TYR A 79 -37.03 -21.98 18.89
N ALA A 80 -37.39 -23.26 18.82
CA ALA A 80 -37.45 -24.00 17.55
C ALA A 80 -38.45 -23.36 16.56
N ARG A 81 -39.61 -22.86 17.05
CA ARG A 81 -40.57 -22.11 16.22
C ARG A 81 -40.00 -20.78 15.74
N ALA A 82 -39.25 -20.07 16.58
CA ALA A 82 -38.59 -18.82 16.20
C ALA A 82 -37.53 -19.04 15.12
N ILE A 83 -36.70 -20.08 15.25
CA ILE A 83 -35.69 -20.46 14.24
C ILE A 83 -36.37 -20.81 12.92
N LYS A 84 -37.47 -21.57 12.95
CA LYS A 84 -38.24 -21.87 11.74
C LYS A 84 -38.78 -20.61 11.05
N ARG A 85 -39.20 -19.60 11.81
CA ARG A 85 -39.63 -18.30 11.25
C ARG A 85 -38.47 -17.56 10.63
N LEU A 86 -37.30 -17.56 11.26
CA LEU A 86 -36.08 -16.95 10.73
C LEU A 86 -35.66 -17.62 9.41
N ASP A 87 -35.66 -18.95 9.37
CA ASP A 87 -35.35 -19.72 8.17
C ASP A 87 -36.31 -19.40 7.02
N MET A 88 -37.63 -19.41 7.30
CA MET A 88 -38.64 -19.00 6.31
C MET A 88 -38.46 -17.55 5.85
N TYR A 89 -38.03 -16.65 6.73
CA TYR A 89 -37.76 -15.26 6.38
C TYR A 89 -36.57 -15.17 5.41
N ILE A 90 -35.45 -15.82 5.74
CA ILE A 90 -34.24 -15.84 4.92
C ILE A 90 -34.56 -16.43 3.54
N GLN A 91 -35.20 -17.59 3.48
CA GLN A 91 -35.52 -18.26 2.22
C GLN A 91 -36.46 -17.44 1.31
N ASN A 92 -37.43 -16.72 1.89
CA ASN A 92 -38.47 -16.01 1.11
C ASN A 92 -38.12 -14.55 0.79
N ARG A 93 -37.44 -13.83 1.69
CA ARG A 93 -37.14 -12.38 1.56
C ARG A 93 -35.75 -12.12 1.02
N ILE A 94 -34.76 -12.93 1.43
CA ILE A 94 -33.38 -12.82 0.97
C ILE A 94 -33.24 -13.71 -0.26
N LYS A 95 -33.86 -13.31 -1.37
CA LYS A 95 -33.65 -13.96 -2.67
C LYS A 95 -32.22 -13.67 -3.12
N ILE A 96 -31.29 -14.57 -2.79
CA ILE A 96 -30.08 -14.74 -3.59
C ILE A 96 -30.59 -15.12 -4.98
N CYS A 97 -30.34 -14.30 -6.01
CA CYS A 97 -30.95 -14.35 -7.34
C CYS A 97 -30.81 -15.71 -8.06
N SER A 98 -31.56 -16.72 -7.62
CA SER A 98 -31.74 -18.00 -8.30
C SER A 98 -33.23 -18.24 -8.48
N HIS A 99 -33.57 -18.74 -9.67
CA HIS A 99 -34.93 -19.17 -10.01
C HIS A 99 -35.31 -20.49 -9.32
N TYR A 100 -34.36 -21.15 -8.64
CA TYR A 100 -34.55 -22.43 -7.95
C TYR A 100 -34.43 -22.26 -6.43
N ARG A 101 -35.27 -23.00 -5.70
CA ARG A 101 -35.44 -22.94 -4.23
C ARG A 101 -34.08 -22.92 -3.53
N SER A 102 -33.87 -21.91 -2.67
CA SER A 102 -32.72 -21.83 -1.77
C SER A 102 -32.66 -23.09 -0.89
N GLY A 103 -31.63 -23.90 -1.08
CA GLY A 103 -31.42 -25.13 -0.32
C GLY A 103 -30.86 -24.81 1.06
N TYR A 104 -31.62 -25.13 2.10
CA TYR A 104 -31.08 -25.29 3.45
C TYR A 104 -30.28 -26.59 3.50
N LEU A 105 -28.97 -26.51 3.77
CA LEU A 105 -28.04 -27.61 3.49
C LEU A 105 -27.42 -28.25 4.73
N GLY A 106 -27.59 -27.67 5.92
CA GLY A 106 -27.08 -28.27 7.16
C GLY A 106 -27.44 -27.54 8.44
N ALA A 107 -27.57 -28.33 9.51
CA ALA A 107 -27.88 -27.92 10.89
C ALA A 107 -26.77 -28.42 11.83
N GLY A 108 -26.07 -27.53 12.53
CA GLY A 108 -25.16 -27.91 13.62
C GLY A 108 -25.68 -27.41 14.96
N LEU A 109 -25.69 -28.25 16.00
CA LEU A 109 -26.01 -27.82 17.37
C LEU A 109 -24.73 -27.48 18.13
N GLY A 110 -24.69 -26.28 18.72
CA GLY A 110 -23.58 -25.78 19.53
C GLY A 110 -23.93 -25.74 21.03
N GLY A 111 -22.92 -25.95 21.88
CA GLY A 111 -23.11 -25.91 23.34
C GLY A 111 -24.03 -27.01 23.84
N VAL A 112 -23.82 -28.23 23.35
CA VAL A 112 -24.64 -29.40 23.65
C VAL A 112 -24.34 -29.93 25.06
N SER A 113 -25.38 -30.17 25.84
CA SER A 113 -25.32 -30.90 27.11
C SER A 113 -25.91 -32.30 26.91
N LEU A 114 -25.22 -33.31 27.44
CA LEU A 114 -25.61 -34.71 27.32
C LEU A 114 -26.15 -35.22 28.66
N SER A 115 -27.16 -36.07 28.61
CA SER A 115 -27.68 -36.81 29.77
C SER A 115 -27.56 -38.31 29.52
N ARG A 116 -27.36 -39.11 30.57
CA ARG A 116 -27.35 -40.57 30.50
C ARG A 116 -28.76 -41.10 30.74
N GLY A 117 -29.27 -41.89 29.80
CA GLY A 117 -30.51 -42.63 29.96
C GLY A 117 -30.31 -43.95 30.72
N ASP A 118 -31.42 -44.59 31.08
CA ASP A 118 -31.46 -45.80 31.92
C ASP A 118 -30.74 -47.03 31.33
N ASN A 119 -30.45 -47.03 30.02
CA ASN A 119 -29.72 -48.09 29.32
C ASN A 119 -28.25 -47.73 28.99
N ASP A 120 -27.65 -46.80 29.74
CA ASP A 120 -26.32 -46.21 29.46
C ASP A 120 -26.21 -45.54 28.06
N THR A 121 -27.36 -45.21 27.47
CA THR A 121 -27.44 -44.49 26.21
C THR A 121 -27.26 -42.99 26.46
N VAL A 122 -26.39 -42.37 25.67
CA VAL A 122 -26.13 -40.93 25.75
C VAL A 122 -27.20 -40.21 24.94
N ILE A 123 -28.07 -39.47 25.62
CA ILE A 123 -29.14 -38.67 25.02
C ILE A 123 -28.82 -37.18 25.07
N LEU A 124 -29.30 -36.46 24.06
CA LEU A 124 -29.17 -35.00 23.96
C LEU A 124 -30.08 -34.33 25.00
N ALA A 125 -29.51 -33.63 25.98
CA ALA A 125 -30.29 -32.99 27.04
C ALA A 125 -30.64 -31.53 26.71
N SER A 126 -29.68 -30.80 26.13
CA SER A 126 -29.85 -29.37 25.83
C SER A 126 -28.86 -28.92 24.76
N ALA A 127 -29.20 -27.87 24.02
CA ALA A 127 -28.27 -27.15 23.16
C ALA A 127 -28.46 -25.64 23.33
N ARG A 128 -27.38 -24.86 23.21
CA ARG A 128 -27.40 -23.40 23.43
C ARG A 128 -27.40 -22.58 22.15
N ALA A 129 -26.87 -23.16 21.07
CA ALA A 129 -26.74 -22.51 19.78
C ALA A 129 -27.14 -23.44 18.64
N TRP A 130 -27.57 -22.85 17.53
CA TRP A 130 -27.89 -23.55 16.30
C TRP A 130 -27.23 -22.84 15.12
N LEU A 131 -26.36 -23.56 14.41
CA LEU A 131 -25.71 -23.12 13.17
C LEU A 131 -26.57 -23.51 11.96
N LEU A 132 -26.99 -22.52 11.19
CA LEU A 132 -27.72 -22.64 9.93
C LEU A 132 -26.77 -22.30 8.78
N ILE A 133 -26.72 -23.14 7.76
CA ILE A 133 -25.85 -22.94 6.59
C ILE A 133 -26.70 -22.80 5.34
N TYR A 134 -26.54 -21.66 4.65
CA TYR A 134 -27.22 -21.33 3.40
C TYR A 134 -26.21 -21.24 2.26
N GLN A 135 -26.50 -21.86 1.12
CA GLN A 135 -25.63 -21.77 -0.06
C GLN A 135 -25.89 -20.48 -0.86
N LEU A 136 -24.80 -19.85 -1.30
CA LEU A 136 -24.82 -18.69 -2.21
C LEU A 136 -24.67 -19.14 -3.67
N LYS A 137 -25.29 -18.41 -4.60
CA LYS A 137 -25.25 -18.71 -6.04
C LYS A 137 -23.84 -18.57 -6.62
N PHE A 138 -23.45 -19.49 -7.49
CA PHE A 138 -22.18 -19.44 -8.21
C PHE A 138 -22.24 -18.40 -9.34
N TYR A 139 -21.43 -17.35 -9.25
CA TYR A 139 -21.17 -16.48 -10.39
C TYR A 139 -19.72 -15.98 -10.34
N PRO A 140 -18.88 -16.26 -11.35
CA PRO A 140 -19.08 -17.15 -12.50
C PRO A 140 -19.12 -18.65 -12.10
N THR A 141 -19.63 -19.51 -13.00
CA THR A 141 -19.73 -20.98 -12.84
C THR A 141 -18.37 -21.68 -12.88
N ASN A 142 -17.37 -21.11 -13.56
CA ASN A 142 -16.00 -21.57 -13.48
C ASN A 142 -15.43 -21.27 -12.09
N VAL A 143 -14.77 -22.27 -11.50
CA VAL A 143 -13.98 -22.14 -10.27
C VAL A 143 -12.71 -21.35 -10.59
N SER A 144 -12.86 -20.12 -11.09
CA SER A 144 -11.72 -19.24 -11.27
C SER A 144 -11.31 -18.79 -9.88
N TYR A 145 -10.01 -18.92 -9.63
CA TYR A 145 -9.30 -18.38 -8.46
C TYR A 145 -9.81 -16.97 -8.08
N ILE A 146 -10.22 -16.20 -9.08
CA ILE A 146 -10.58 -14.78 -9.04
C ILE A 146 -11.97 -14.51 -8.42
N SER A 147 -12.54 -15.39 -7.57
CA SER A 147 -13.88 -15.19 -7.01
C SER A 147 -13.92 -14.19 -5.82
N GLY A 148 -13.22 -13.06 -5.94
CA GLY A 148 -13.36 -11.88 -5.07
C GLY A 148 -14.51 -10.95 -5.49
N VAL A 149 -15.40 -11.40 -6.39
CA VAL A 149 -16.51 -10.60 -6.92
C VAL A 149 -17.53 -10.21 -5.83
N TRP A 150 -17.67 -11.03 -4.78
CA TRP A 150 -18.59 -10.77 -3.67
C TRP A 150 -18.09 -9.68 -2.71
N GLU A 151 -16.80 -9.69 -2.35
CA GLU A 151 -16.18 -8.57 -1.63
C GLU A 151 -16.31 -7.26 -2.42
N LYS A 152 -16.26 -7.35 -3.76
CA LYS A 152 -16.44 -6.20 -4.65
C LYS A 152 -17.82 -5.55 -4.56
N ILE A 153 -18.88 -6.31 -4.27
CA ILE A 153 -20.26 -5.79 -4.17
C ILE A 153 -20.52 -5.19 -2.79
N GLU A 154 -20.12 -5.86 -1.70
CA GLU A 154 -20.18 -5.26 -0.36
C GLU A 154 -19.36 -3.97 -0.29
N PHE A 155 -18.17 -3.96 -0.91
CA PHE A 155 -17.30 -2.80 -0.89
C PHE A 155 -17.83 -1.65 -1.75
N ASN A 156 -18.47 -1.91 -2.91
CA ASN A 156 -19.08 -0.87 -3.75
C ASN A 156 -20.38 -0.29 -3.14
N LEU A 157 -21.13 -1.08 -2.37
CA LEU A 157 -22.31 -0.60 -1.64
C LEU A 157 -21.92 0.30 -0.46
N VAL A 158 -20.80 0.03 0.20
CA VAL A 158 -20.27 0.89 1.28
C VAL A 158 -19.56 2.13 0.72
N ALA A 159 -18.86 2.02 -0.42
CA ALA A 159 -18.14 3.13 -1.04
C ALA A 159 -19.05 4.20 -1.68
N ASN A 160 -20.26 3.84 -2.13
CA ASN A 160 -21.20 4.81 -2.72
C ASN A 160 -21.96 5.67 -1.69
N VAL A 161 -21.85 5.37 -0.40
CA VAL A 161 -22.60 6.11 0.65
C VAL A 161 -21.77 7.19 1.33
N TYR A 162 -20.44 7.20 1.17
CA TYR A 162 -19.58 8.18 1.84
C TYR A 162 -18.57 8.81 0.89
N LEU A 163 -18.85 10.07 0.52
CA LEU A 163 -17.86 11.02 0.04
C LEU A 163 -16.67 11.02 1.01
N PHE A 164 -15.56 10.41 0.60
CA PHE A 164 -14.34 10.12 1.38
C PHE A 164 -14.54 9.19 2.60
N PRO A 165 -14.19 7.91 2.45
CA PRO A 165 -13.04 7.41 3.21
C PRO A 165 -12.16 6.43 2.41
N LEU A 166 -10.84 6.65 2.49
CA LEU A 166 -9.78 5.80 1.95
C LEU A 166 -9.98 4.32 2.31
N SER A 167 -9.79 3.44 1.34
CA SER A 167 -9.96 1.98 1.46
C SER A 167 -8.64 1.28 1.82
N TYR A 168 -8.54 0.77 3.05
CA TYR A 168 -7.25 0.59 3.75
C TYR A 168 -6.39 -0.67 3.45
N SER A 169 -6.92 -1.78 2.90
CA SER A 169 -6.07 -2.96 2.62
C SER A 169 -5.31 -2.88 1.29
N TYR A 170 -5.91 -2.29 0.26
CA TYR A 170 -5.26 -1.95 -1.01
C TYR A 170 -4.32 -0.73 -0.88
N PHE A 171 -4.58 0.12 0.12
CA PHE A 171 -3.81 1.32 0.38
C PHE A 171 -2.34 1.04 0.69
N ARG A 172 -1.98 -0.09 1.32
CA ARG A 172 -0.60 -0.31 1.76
C ARG A 172 0.39 -0.45 0.60
N PHE A 173 0.09 -1.24 -0.43
CA PHE A 173 0.98 -1.41 -1.58
C PHE A 173 1.01 -0.16 -2.47
N ILE A 174 -0.15 0.44 -2.75
CA ILE A 174 -0.24 1.66 -3.57
C ILE A 174 0.49 2.82 -2.89
N THR A 175 0.34 2.95 -1.57
CA THR A 175 1.03 3.99 -0.80
C THR A 175 2.53 3.75 -0.73
N ALA A 176 2.95 2.50 -0.49
CA ALA A 176 4.37 2.16 -0.49
C ALA A 176 5.03 2.44 -1.86
N PHE A 177 4.39 2.01 -2.94
CA PHE A 177 4.81 2.31 -4.32
C PHE A 177 4.92 3.83 -4.56
N LEU A 178 3.88 4.58 -4.19
CA LEU A 178 3.84 6.03 -4.39
C LEU A 178 4.93 6.76 -3.61
N ILE A 179 5.15 6.38 -2.35
CA ILE A 179 6.19 6.93 -1.51
C ILE A 179 7.57 6.63 -2.10
N LEU A 180 7.80 5.40 -2.54
CA LEU A 180 9.07 4.97 -3.12
C LEU A 180 9.41 5.77 -4.38
N VAL A 181 8.49 5.81 -5.35
CA VAL A 181 8.69 6.54 -6.62
C VAL A 181 8.83 8.04 -6.37
N SER A 182 8.11 8.59 -5.37
CA SER A 182 8.28 9.98 -4.98
C SER A 182 9.66 10.24 -4.38
N ALA A 183 10.11 9.39 -3.45
CA ALA A 183 11.38 9.54 -2.75
C ALA A 183 12.57 9.51 -3.72
N VAL A 184 12.65 8.47 -4.58
CA VAL A 184 13.69 8.34 -5.60
C VAL A 184 13.67 9.51 -6.57
N GLY A 185 12.47 9.91 -7.02
CA GLY A 185 12.32 11.06 -7.90
C GLY A 185 12.79 12.37 -7.26
N THR A 186 12.45 12.62 -5.99
CA THR A 186 12.89 13.84 -5.29
C THR A 186 14.39 13.87 -5.05
N ASP A 187 15.01 12.74 -4.70
CA ASP A 187 16.45 12.64 -4.48
C ASP A 187 17.22 13.03 -5.76
N ASN A 188 16.82 12.47 -6.90
CA ASN A 188 17.39 12.81 -8.21
C ASN A 188 17.21 14.30 -8.57
N MET A 189 16.09 14.94 -8.19
CA MET A 189 15.89 16.38 -8.42
C MET A 189 16.83 17.22 -7.57
N PHE A 190 17.00 16.85 -6.29
CA PHE A 190 17.93 17.54 -5.40
C PHE A 190 19.37 17.41 -5.88
N LEU A 191 19.77 16.25 -6.36
CA LEU A 191 21.09 16.02 -6.94
C LEU A 191 21.35 16.96 -8.12
N MET A 192 20.45 17.02 -9.11
CA MET A 192 20.59 17.92 -10.27
C MET A 192 20.62 19.39 -9.87
N VAL A 193 19.74 19.83 -8.96
CA VAL A 193 19.72 21.23 -8.49
C VAL A 193 21.00 21.56 -7.71
N ALA A 194 21.51 20.62 -6.91
CA ALA A 194 22.77 20.79 -6.20
C ALA A 194 23.96 20.89 -7.17
N SER A 195 24.01 20.07 -8.21
CA SER A 195 25.05 20.13 -9.24
C SER A 195 25.00 21.44 -10.04
N VAL A 196 23.83 21.94 -10.48
CA VAL A 196 23.72 23.27 -11.14
C VAL A 196 24.14 24.42 -10.22
N LYS A 197 23.93 24.30 -8.90
CA LYS A 197 24.36 25.33 -7.93
C LYS A 197 25.86 25.35 -7.70
N ARG A 198 26.57 24.25 -7.97
CA ARG A 198 28.03 24.17 -7.87
C ARG A 198 28.73 24.76 -9.10
N THR A 199 28.06 24.81 -10.25
CA THR A 199 28.62 25.44 -11.45
C THR A 199 28.67 26.97 -11.32
N SER A 200 29.66 27.60 -11.97
CA SER A 200 29.84 29.05 -11.90
C SER A 200 28.68 29.77 -12.59
N ARG A 201 28.09 30.76 -11.90
CA ARG A 201 26.94 31.54 -12.40
C ARG A 201 27.26 32.45 -13.59
N ALA A 202 28.53 32.69 -13.88
CA ALA A 202 28.96 33.55 -14.99
C ALA A 202 29.02 32.80 -16.33
N LEU A 203 29.05 31.46 -16.30
CA LEU A 203 29.08 30.64 -17.51
C LEU A 203 27.73 30.70 -18.26
N PRO A 204 27.73 30.56 -19.60
CA PRO A 204 26.50 30.49 -20.36
C PRO A 204 25.64 29.29 -19.93
N VAL A 205 24.32 29.44 -20.02
CA VAL A 205 23.35 28.45 -19.52
C VAL A 205 23.57 27.05 -20.12
N SER A 206 23.92 26.98 -21.41
CA SER A 206 24.18 25.71 -22.11
C SER A 206 25.36 24.94 -21.49
N GLU A 207 26.44 25.64 -21.15
CA GLU A 207 27.64 25.04 -20.58
C GLU A 207 27.40 24.61 -19.13
N ARG A 208 26.71 25.46 -18.34
CA ARG A 208 26.32 25.12 -16.95
C ARG A 208 25.45 23.86 -16.86
N ILE A 209 24.48 23.73 -17.77
CA ILE A 209 23.62 22.55 -17.82
C ILE A 209 24.40 21.33 -18.34
N GLY A 210 25.31 21.52 -19.31
CA GLY A 210 26.22 20.47 -19.78
C GLY A 210 27.08 19.89 -18.67
N GLU A 211 27.77 20.74 -17.90
CA GLU A 211 28.57 20.33 -16.74
C GLU A 211 27.72 19.65 -15.66
N CYS A 212 26.54 20.20 -15.36
CA CYS A 212 25.63 19.58 -14.42
C CYS A 212 25.20 18.17 -14.88
N MET A 213 24.87 18.00 -16.15
CA MET A 213 24.43 16.70 -16.68
C MET A 213 25.58 15.69 -16.70
N ALA A 214 26.81 16.12 -17.00
CA ALA A 214 27.97 15.24 -16.98
C ALA A 214 28.22 14.62 -15.59
N ASP A 215 27.99 15.37 -14.52
CA ASP A 215 28.15 14.91 -13.13
C ASP A 215 26.89 14.19 -12.61
N ALA A 216 25.72 14.86 -12.69
CA ALA A 216 24.49 14.36 -12.08
C ALA A 216 23.85 13.20 -12.86
N ALA A 217 23.87 13.22 -14.19
CA ALA A 217 23.14 12.22 -14.98
C ALA A 217 23.75 10.82 -14.88
N VAL A 218 25.07 10.71 -14.71
CA VAL A 218 25.75 9.43 -14.50
C VAL A 218 25.30 8.80 -13.19
N SER A 219 25.28 9.57 -12.09
CA SER A 219 24.79 9.08 -10.80
C SER A 219 23.33 8.65 -10.87
N ILE A 220 22.47 9.45 -11.52
CA ILE A 220 21.04 9.14 -11.66
C ILE A 220 20.81 7.89 -12.51
N LEU A 221 21.59 7.70 -13.59
CA LEU A 221 21.53 6.52 -14.45
C LEU A 221 21.92 5.26 -13.67
N ILE A 222 22.98 5.32 -12.87
CA ILE A 222 23.41 4.19 -12.04
C ILE A 222 22.28 3.80 -11.08
N THR A 223 21.73 4.76 -10.32
CA THR A 223 20.62 4.51 -9.40
C THR A 223 19.39 3.92 -10.12
N ALA A 224 19.01 4.49 -11.26
CA ALA A 224 17.86 4.02 -12.02
C ALA A 224 18.06 2.58 -12.55
N LEU A 225 19.26 2.25 -13.01
CA LEU A 225 19.60 0.90 -13.45
C LEU A 225 19.61 -0.09 -12.28
N THR A 226 20.25 0.25 -11.16
CA THR A 226 20.30 -0.64 -9.99
C THR A 226 18.91 -0.89 -9.41
N ASP A 227 18.04 0.13 -9.39
CA ASP A 227 16.66 -0.02 -8.97
C ASP A 227 15.87 -0.89 -9.96
N ALA A 228 15.99 -0.63 -11.27
CA ALA A 228 15.32 -1.42 -12.30
C ALA A 228 15.74 -2.90 -12.26
N PHE A 229 17.02 -3.20 -12.03
CA PHE A 229 17.48 -4.58 -11.85
C PHE A 229 16.97 -5.19 -10.54
N SER A 230 17.00 -4.46 -9.43
CA SER A 230 16.52 -4.96 -8.14
C SER A 230 15.03 -5.30 -8.16
N PHE A 231 14.20 -4.42 -8.72
CA PHE A 231 12.77 -4.69 -8.91
C PHE A 231 12.52 -5.70 -10.03
N GLY A 232 13.36 -5.73 -11.06
CA GLY A 232 13.33 -6.72 -12.12
C GLY A 232 13.49 -8.15 -11.58
N VAL A 233 14.47 -8.38 -10.70
CA VAL A 233 14.64 -9.67 -10.00
C VAL A 233 13.42 -10.00 -9.14
N GLY A 234 12.80 -9.00 -8.52
CA GLY A 234 11.56 -9.17 -7.75
C GLY A 234 10.36 -9.71 -8.57
N THR A 235 10.37 -9.55 -9.90
CA THR A 235 9.33 -10.11 -10.77
C THR A 235 9.38 -11.63 -10.92
N ILE A 236 10.52 -12.25 -10.59
CA ILE A 236 10.73 -13.72 -10.67
C ILE A 236 10.12 -14.43 -9.44
N THR A 237 9.72 -13.68 -8.40
CA THR A 237 9.12 -14.26 -7.19
C THR A 237 7.82 -14.98 -7.50
N THR A 238 7.50 -16.06 -6.78
CA THR A 238 6.26 -16.84 -6.98
C THR A 238 5.04 -16.23 -6.29
N ILE A 239 5.20 -15.12 -5.56
CA ILE A 239 4.14 -14.44 -4.81
C ILE A 239 3.56 -13.32 -5.70
N PRO A 240 2.30 -13.42 -6.16
CA PRO A 240 1.76 -12.51 -7.17
C PRO A 240 1.64 -11.06 -6.67
N ALA A 241 1.39 -10.82 -5.38
CA ALA A 241 1.41 -9.45 -4.84
C ALA A 241 2.77 -8.77 -5.04
N VAL A 242 3.87 -9.51 -4.83
CA VAL A 242 5.24 -9.00 -4.98
C VAL A 242 5.55 -8.78 -6.46
N GLN A 243 5.19 -9.74 -7.33
CA GLN A 243 5.35 -9.59 -8.78
C GLN A 243 4.68 -8.31 -9.30
N ILE A 244 3.40 -8.13 -8.95
CA ILE A 244 2.61 -6.96 -9.36
C ILE A 244 3.28 -5.67 -8.88
N PHE A 245 3.64 -5.61 -7.59
CA PHE A 245 4.33 -4.46 -7.02
C PHE A 245 5.66 -4.15 -7.73
N CYS A 246 6.47 -5.17 -8.01
CA CYS A 246 7.77 -5.04 -8.66
C CYS A 246 7.65 -4.59 -10.12
N ILE A 247 6.71 -5.14 -10.90
CA ILE A 247 6.48 -4.73 -12.30
C ILE A 247 6.05 -3.27 -12.38
N TYR A 248 5.07 -2.86 -11.56
CA TYR A 248 4.60 -1.48 -11.53
C TYR A 248 5.70 -0.51 -11.07
N THR A 249 6.46 -0.87 -10.03
CA THR A 249 7.57 -0.05 -9.52
C THR A 249 8.67 0.09 -10.57
N CYS A 250 9.07 -1.00 -11.23
CA CYS A 250 10.08 -0.98 -12.27
C CYS A 250 9.68 -0.06 -13.43
N CYS A 251 8.46 -0.21 -13.96
CA CYS A 251 7.94 0.65 -15.03
C CYS A 251 7.90 2.13 -14.61
N ALA A 252 7.41 2.42 -13.39
CA ALA A 252 7.34 3.78 -12.87
C ALA A 252 8.71 4.42 -12.67
N LEU A 253 9.73 3.66 -12.25
CA LEU A 253 11.09 4.16 -12.07
C LEU A 253 11.77 4.44 -13.42
N VAL A 254 11.58 3.57 -14.42
CA VAL A 254 12.07 3.81 -15.79
C VAL A 254 11.44 5.08 -16.38
N LEU A 255 10.12 5.23 -16.25
CA LEU A 255 9.44 6.46 -16.69
C LEU A 255 9.91 7.69 -15.89
N THR A 256 10.10 7.56 -14.58
CA THR A 256 10.61 8.64 -13.74
C THR A 256 11.99 9.08 -14.19
N PHE A 257 12.88 8.14 -14.52
CA PHE A 257 14.21 8.42 -15.08
C PHE A 257 14.12 9.19 -16.41
N LEU A 258 13.28 8.73 -17.35
CA LEU A 258 13.08 9.41 -18.63
C LEU A 258 12.56 10.84 -18.45
N TYR A 259 11.56 11.04 -17.59
CA TYR A 259 11.03 12.36 -17.27
C TYR A 259 12.05 13.26 -16.55
N GLN A 260 12.95 12.67 -15.75
CA GLN A 260 13.98 13.40 -15.02
C GLN A 260 15.03 13.98 -15.99
N ILE A 261 15.56 13.16 -16.89
CA ILE A 261 16.58 13.60 -17.87
C ILE A 261 16.00 14.52 -18.94
N THR A 262 14.75 14.32 -19.35
CA THR A 262 14.14 15.12 -20.42
C THR A 262 13.42 16.35 -19.86
N PHE A 263 12.24 16.14 -19.28
CA PHE A 263 11.33 17.20 -18.86
C PHE A 263 11.88 18.04 -17.71
N PHE A 264 12.41 17.40 -16.66
CA PHE A 264 12.95 18.14 -15.53
C PHE A 264 14.24 18.90 -15.90
N CYS A 265 15.13 18.32 -16.70
CA CYS A 265 16.29 19.03 -17.24
C CYS A 265 15.89 20.27 -18.07
N ALA A 266 14.87 20.15 -18.92
CA ALA A 266 14.36 21.28 -19.70
C ALA A 266 13.79 22.40 -18.80
N LEU A 267 13.09 22.04 -17.71
CA LEU A 267 12.62 23.04 -16.74
C LEU A 267 13.79 23.67 -15.97
N LEU A 268 14.82 22.88 -15.64
CA LEU A 268 16.01 23.36 -14.95
C LEU A 268 16.81 24.33 -15.82
N SER A 269 16.92 24.08 -17.13
CA SER A 269 17.56 25.00 -18.07
C SER A 269 16.80 26.32 -18.19
N LEU A 270 15.46 26.28 -18.22
CA LEU A 270 14.63 27.49 -18.19
C LEU A 270 14.81 28.28 -16.89
N ALA A 271 14.80 27.59 -15.74
CA ALA A 271 15.02 28.24 -14.44
C ALA A 271 16.42 28.86 -14.34
N THR A 272 17.44 28.20 -14.91
CA THR A 272 18.81 28.70 -14.96
C THR A 272 18.94 29.92 -15.87
N ARG A 273 18.18 29.96 -16.97
CA ARG A 273 18.07 31.15 -17.82
C ARG A 273 17.42 32.32 -17.08
N SER A 274 16.32 32.07 -16.36
CA SER A 274 15.68 33.09 -15.53
C SER A 274 16.62 33.59 -14.41
N GLU A 275 17.46 32.72 -13.84
CA GLU A 275 18.51 33.11 -12.89
C GLU A 275 19.55 34.03 -13.55
N ALA A 276 20.02 33.69 -14.76
CA ALA A 276 21.01 34.49 -15.49
C ALA A 276 20.49 35.88 -15.88
N GLU A 277 19.21 35.99 -16.25
CA GLU A 277 18.53 37.26 -16.55
C GLU A 277 18.18 38.06 -15.27
N GLY A 278 18.39 37.49 -14.08
CA GLY A 278 18.11 38.12 -12.79
C GLY A 278 16.61 38.27 -12.53
N LEU A 279 15.78 37.33 -13.00
CA LEU A 279 14.34 37.31 -12.78
C LEU A 279 14.01 36.62 -11.46
N HIS A 280 12.94 37.06 -10.80
CA HIS A 280 12.42 36.40 -9.61
C HIS A 280 11.80 35.04 -9.96
N CYS A 281 12.13 34.00 -9.20
CA CYS A 281 11.69 32.61 -9.41
C CYS A 281 10.16 32.36 -9.50
N LEU A 282 9.32 33.20 -8.90
CA LEU A 282 7.85 33.02 -8.89
C LEU A 282 7.13 34.03 -9.78
N LEU A 283 7.61 35.28 -9.80
CA LEU A 283 6.94 36.39 -10.46
C LEU A 283 7.55 36.76 -11.82
N PHE A 284 8.68 36.14 -12.18
CA PHE A 284 9.43 36.40 -13.43
C PHE A 284 9.69 37.89 -13.70
N LYS A 285 9.72 38.73 -12.66
CA LYS A 285 10.05 40.16 -12.74
C LYS A 285 11.51 40.38 -12.41
N SER A 286 12.11 41.42 -13.00
CA SER A 286 13.53 41.73 -12.80
C SER A 286 13.83 42.11 -11.34
N THR A 287 14.91 41.53 -10.82
CA THR A 287 15.41 41.80 -9.46
C THR A 287 16.30 43.04 -9.43
N ILE A 288 16.21 43.78 -8.33
CA ILE A 288 16.93 45.04 -8.12
C ILE A 288 18.37 44.71 -7.67
N PRO A 289 19.40 45.32 -8.28
CA PRO A 289 20.78 45.06 -7.87
C PRO A 289 21.08 45.63 -6.47
N PRO A 290 21.96 44.97 -5.69
CA PRO A 290 22.29 45.37 -4.32
C PRO A 290 22.98 46.75 -4.19
N LYS A 291 23.39 47.38 -5.30
CA LYS A 291 24.07 48.70 -5.28
C LYS A 291 23.10 49.89 -5.18
N MET A 292 21.79 49.69 -5.32
CA MET A 292 20.78 50.77 -5.46
C MET A 292 20.04 51.11 -4.14
N HIS A 293 20.72 51.04 -3.00
CA HIS A 293 20.08 50.64 -1.74
C HIS A 293 19.67 51.71 -0.72
N SER A 294 19.84 53.01 -0.98
CA SER A 294 19.66 54.01 0.09
C SER A 294 18.21 54.39 0.45
N SER A 295 17.16 53.90 -0.24
CA SER A 295 15.79 54.44 -0.05
C SER A 295 14.61 53.48 -0.33
N SER A 296 14.55 52.26 0.24
CA SER A 296 13.37 51.38 0.04
C SER A 296 12.92 50.56 1.26
N SER A 297 11.62 50.21 1.26
CA SER A 297 10.89 49.53 2.35
C SER A 297 11.35 48.09 2.61
N ILE A 298 11.13 47.58 3.83
CA ILE A 298 11.53 46.23 4.27
C ILE A 298 10.88 45.11 3.43
N THR A 299 9.66 45.30 2.94
CA THR A 299 8.95 44.32 2.10
C THR A 299 9.53 44.24 0.69
N SER A 300 9.97 45.37 0.12
CA SER A 300 10.69 45.34 -1.17
C SER A 300 12.08 44.72 -1.04
N LYS A 301 12.73 44.89 0.12
CA LYS A 301 13.97 44.19 0.46
C LYS A 301 13.78 42.68 0.51
N LEU A 302 12.76 42.17 1.20
CA LEU A 302 12.55 40.73 1.33
C LEU A 302 12.09 40.07 0.02
N MET A 303 11.23 40.74 -0.76
CA MET A 303 10.55 40.13 -1.93
C MET A 303 11.26 40.36 -3.27
N TRP A 304 12.22 41.29 -3.41
CA TRP A 304 12.81 41.63 -4.71
C TRP A 304 14.34 41.51 -4.75
N MET A 305 14.90 40.81 -3.76
CA MET A 305 16.34 40.60 -3.63
C MET A 305 16.82 39.54 -4.62
N GLY A 306 17.72 39.92 -5.52
CA GLY A 306 18.39 39.01 -6.42
C GLY A 306 19.90 39.25 -6.42
N SER A 307 20.68 38.20 -6.22
CA SER A 307 22.13 38.29 -6.35
C SER A 307 22.53 38.05 -7.80
N ARG A 308 23.10 39.07 -8.46
CA ARG A 308 23.66 38.93 -9.80
C ARG A 308 25.04 38.27 -9.75
N ALA A 309 25.40 37.57 -10.81
CA ALA A 309 26.74 37.03 -10.98
C ALA A 309 27.75 38.15 -11.20
N HIS A 310 28.97 37.98 -10.69
CA HIS A 310 30.10 38.81 -11.04
C HIS A 310 30.53 38.47 -12.47
N PRO A 311 30.93 39.46 -13.31
CA PRO A 311 31.29 39.23 -14.71
C PRO A 311 32.51 38.32 -14.93
N ASP A 312 33.36 38.14 -13.92
CA ASP A 312 34.49 37.21 -13.95
C ASP A 312 34.06 35.81 -13.47
N PRO A 313 34.17 34.76 -14.31
CA PRO A 313 33.75 33.39 -13.96
C PRO A 313 34.55 32.74 -12.82
N THR A 314 35.76 33.22 -12.55
CA THR A 314 36.65 32.66 -11.51
C THR A 314 36.43 33.28 -10.12
N HIS A 315 35.64 34.36 -10.03
CA HIS A 315 35.44 35.07 -8.78
C HIS A 315 34.65 34.23 -7.76
N THR A 316 35.14 34.14 -6.52
CA THR A 316 34.58 33.31 -5.43
C THR A 316 33.13 33.64 -5.08
N SER A 317 32.63 34.84 -5.41
CA SER A 317 31.21 35.20 -5.21
C SER A 317 30.24 34.43 -6.13
N ASN A 318 30.74 33.88 -7.23
CA ASN A 318 29.91 33.16 -8.21
C ASN A 318 29.62 31.73 -7.76
N ASN A 319 30.51 31.16 -6.95
CA ASN A 319 30.34 29.83 -6.35
C ASN A 319 29.76 29.99 -4.95
N LYS A 320 28.43 30.12 -4.87
CA LYS A 320 27.75 30.22 -3.57
C LYS A 320 27.59 28.85 -2.94
N HIS A 321 28.33 28.61 -1.87
CA HIS A 321 28.12 27.43 -1.02
C HIS A 321 26.87 27.61 -0.15
N CYS A 322 26.09 26.53 -0.02
CA CYS A 322 24.96 26.49 0.89
C CYS A 322 25.47 26.41 2.34
N LEU A 323 24.70 26.89 3.31
CA LEU A 323 25.02 26.77 4.75
C LEU A 323 25.30 25.33 5.15
N ALA A 324 24.50 24.38 4.62
CA ALA A 324 24.71 22.96 4.86
C ALA A 324 26.05 22.47 4.28
N THR A 325 26.42 22.92 3.08
CA THR A 325 27.72 22.57 2.47
C THR A 325 28.88 23.08 3.32
N ASN A 326 28.80 24.32 3.80
CA ASN A 326 29.83 24.88 4.68
C ASN A 326 29.92 24.13 6.02
N PHE A 327 28.79 23.73 6.61
CA PHE A 327 28.76 22.90 7.82
C PHE A 327 29.47 21.56 7.60
N PHE A 328 29.09 20.84 6.53
CA PHE A 328 29.67 19.52 6.25
C PHE A 328 31.16 19.60 5.90
N GLN A 329 31.56 20.60 5.11
CA GLN A 329 32.94 20.77 4.68
C GLN A 329 33.86 21.25 5.81
N ASN A 330 33.43 22.24 6.59
CA ASN A 330 34.31 22.91 7.55
C ASN A 330 34.24 22.34 8.97
N TRP A 331 33.11 21.78 9.38
CA TRP A 331 32.93 21.28 10.75
C TRP A 331 32.87 19.75 10.78
N TYR A 332 31.96 19.14 10.01
CA TYR A 332 31.73 17.69 10.11
C TYR A 332 32.88 16.85 9.54
N ALA A 333 33.35 17.15 8.32
CA ALA A 333 34.37 16.35 7.64
C ALA A 333 35.72 16.32 8.38
N PRO A 334 36.26 17.44 8.92
CA PRO A 334 37.52 17.41 9.66
C PRO A 334 37.45 16.59 10.95
N ILE A 335 36.31 16.63 11.66
CA ILE A 335 36.08 15.82 12.86
C ILE A 335 36.10 14.33 12.49
N LEU A 336 35.34 13.93 11.47
CA LEU A 336 35.26 12.53 11.06
C LEU A 336 36.60 12.00 10.50
N MET A 337 37.45 12.87 9.95
CA MET A 337 38.73 12.47 9.36
C MET A 337 39.82 12.13 10.39
N GLN A 338 39.65 12.50 11.65
CA GLN A 338 40.59 12.17 12.72
C GLN A 338 40.69 10.64 12.89
N PRO A 339 41.92 10.09 13.04
CA PRO A 339 42.12 8.64 13.07
C PRO A 339 41.41 7.96 14.24
N VAL A 340 41.35 8.62 15.41
CA VAL A 340 40.65 8.10 16.60
C VAL A 340 39.15 7.96 16.34
N ILE A 341 38.53 8.97 15.72
CA ILE A 341 37.09 8.98 15.44
C ILE A 341 36.74 7.94 14.37
N LYS A 342 37.60 7.75 13.36
CA LYS A 342 37.43 6.67 12.37
C LYS A 342 37.42 5.29 13.00
N VAL A 343 38.38 5.02 13.89
CA VAL A 343 38.46 3.73 14.60
C VAL A 343 37.23 3.54 15.48
N LEU A 344 36.82 4.57 16.22
CA LEU A 344 35.64 4.51 17.08
C LEU A 344 34.34 4.29 16.27
N ALA A 345 34.18 4.97 15.14
CA ALA A 345 33.05 4.78 14.22
C ALA A 345 33.05 3.36 13.62
N GLY A 346 34.23 2.82 13.27
CA GLY A 346 34.36 1.45 12.80
C GLY A 346 33.94 0.43 13.86
N ILE A 347 34.42 0.58 15.09
CA ILE A 347 34.04 -0.28 16.22
C ILE A 347 32.52 -0.21 16.47
N TRP A 348 31.94 1.00 16.46
CA TRP A 348 30.50 1.18 16.62
C TRP A 348 29.71 0.49 15.52
N TYR A 349 30.16 0.58 14.26
CA TYR A 349 29.51 -0.11 13.14
C TYR A 349 29.61 -1.65 13.28
N CYS A 350 30.75 -2.17 13.74
CA CYS A 350 30.89 -3.60 14.03
C CYS A 350 29.90 -4.06 15.12
N ILE A 351 29.76 -3.31 16.21
CA ILE A 351 28.77 -3.60 17.28
C ILE A 351 27.35 -3.61 16.71
N TYR A 352 27.00 -2.62 15.90
CA TYR A 352 25.70 -2.53 15.25
C TYR A 352 25.43 -3.76 14.36
N VAL A 353 26.39 -4.16 13.53
CA VAL A 353 26.27 -5.34 12.66
C VAL A 353 26.13 -6.61 13.48
N SER A 354 26.91 -6.80 14.54
CA SER A 354 26.78 -7.97 15.42
C SER A 354 25.40 -8.05 16.07
N PHE A 355 24.86 -6.92 16.53
CA PHE A 355 23.52 -6.87 17.11
C PHE A 355 22.42 -7.13 16.07
N ALA A 356 22.57 -6.60 14.85
CA ALA A 356 21.65 -6.87 13.75
C ALA A 356 21.63 -8.36 13.38
N ILE A 357 22.80 -9.00 13.27
CA ILE A 357 22.90 -10.45 13.01
C ILE A 357 22.22 -11.25 14.13
N TYR A 358 22.46 -10.88 15.40
CA TYR A 358 21.80 -11.51 16.54
C TYR A 358 20.27 -11.35 16.48
N GLY A 359 19.77 -10.16 16.12
CA GLY A 359 18.34 -9.90 15.93
C GLY A 359 17.73 -10.72 14.79
N CYS A 360 18.45 -10.91 13.68
CA CYS A 360 18.02 -11.78 12.60
C CYS A 360 17.86 -13.25 13.03
N LEU A 361 18.72 -13.75 13.93
CA LEU A 361 18.64 -15.13 14.45
C LEU A 361 17.43 -15.36 15.37
N GLN A 362 16.86 -14.29 15.94
CA GLN A 362 15.68 -14.38 16.83
C GLN A 362 14.37 -14.10 16.11
N LEU A 363 14.41 -13.79 14.80
CA LEU A 363 13.21 -13.48 14.03
C LEU A 363 12.32 -14.72 13.93
N ARG A 364 11.12 -14.66 14.50
CA ARG A 364 10.11 -15.71 14.31
C ARG A 364 9.39 -15.48 12.99
N GLU A 365 9.45 -16.46 12.11
CA GLU A 365 8.70 -16.47 10.84
C GLU A 365 7.25 -16.85 11.10
N GLY A 366 6.32 -15.99 10.71
CA GLY A 366 4.89 -16.25 10.83
C GLY A 366 4.06 -15.01 10.59
N LEU A 367 3.10 -15.10 9.66
CA LEU A 367 2.09 -14.08 9.48
C LEU A 367 0.83 -14.56 10.19
N GLU A 368 0.56 -14.04 11.39
CA GLU A 368 -0.71 -14.33 12.06
C GLU A 368 -1.86 -13.70 11.26
N PRO A 369 -2.85 -14.48 10.78
CA PRO A 369 -3.99 -13.95 10.02
C PRO A 369 -4.76 -12.86 10.77
N VAL A 370 -4.71 -12.88 12.11
CA VAL A 370 -5.31 -11.87 12.99
C VAL A 370 -4.72 -10.47 12.73
N ASN A 371 -3.43 -10.37 12.40
CA ASN A 371 -2.75 -9.10 12.07
C ASN A 371 -3.16 -8.55 10.69
N LEU A 372 -3.74 -9.40 9.82
CA LEU A 372 -4.40 -8.98 8.58
C LEU A 372 -5.88 -8.64 8.81
N LEU A 373 -6.55 -9.35 9.72
CA LEU A 373 -7.99 -9.29 9.99
C LEU A 373 -8.42 -8.23 11.01
N GLN A 374 -7.48 -7.53 11.66
CA GLN A 374 -7.77 -6.56 12.73
C GLN A 374 -8.79 -5.47 12.30
N LEU A 375 -8.88 -5.16 11.00
CA LEU A 375 -9.88 -4.26 10.42
C LEU A 375 -11.26 -4.89 10.22
N VAL A 376 -11.32 -6.19 9.86
CA VAL A 376 -12.58 -6.93 9.68
C VAL A 376 -13.24 -7.18 11.03
N ILE A 377 -12.46 -7.51 12.06
CA ILE A 377 -12.96 -7.68 13.43
C ILE A 377 -13.53 -6.36 13.96
N TYR A 378 -12.87 -5.21 13.72
CA TYR A 378 -13.41 -3.90 14.13
C TYR A 378 -14.74 -3.57 13.43
N TYR A 379 -14.87 -3.89 12.14
CA TYR A 379 -16.11 -3.68 11.40
C TYR A 379 -17.23 -4.64 11.84
N ILE A 380 -16.92 -5.91 12.07
CA ILE A 380 -17.88 -6.91 12.59
C ILE A 380 -18.32 -6.52 14.01
N TRP A 381 -17.39 -6.12 14.88
CA TRP A 381 -17.71 -5.71 16.25
C TRP A 381 -18.54 -4.41 16.28
N ARG A 382 -18.29 -3.48 15.35
CA ARG A 382 -19.06 -2.24 15.21
C ARG A 382 -20.45 -2.48 14.60
N LEU A 383 -20.57 -3.39 13.63
CA LEU A 383 -21.87 -3.84 13.11
C LEU A 383 -22.66 -4.56 14.20
N GLN A 384 -22.02 -5.43 14.97
CA GLN A 384 -22.65 -6.16 16.07
C GLN A 384 -23.11 -5.20 17.19
N SER A 385 -22.31 -4.20 17.56
CA SER A 385 -22.76 -3.13 18.48
C SER A 385 -23.91 -2.28 17.91
N TYR A 386 -23.94 -2.03 16.60
CA TYR A 386 -25.02 -1.24 15.98
C TYR A 386 -26.36 -1.99 15.92
N TYR A 387 -26.31 -3.32 15.80
CA TYR A 387 -27.50 -4.19 15.86
C TYR A 387 -27.94 -4.50 17.30
N GLU A 388 -27.00 -4.61 18.26
CA GLU A 388 -27.33 -4.81 19.68
C GLU A 388 -27.96 -3.56 20.33
N CYS A 389 -27.75 -2.36 19.79
CA CYS A 389 -28.39 -1.14 20.29
C CYS A 389 -29.77 -0.83 19.68
N ASN A 390 -30.22 -1.56 18.65
CA ASN A 390 -31.47 -1.24 17.93
C ASN A 390 -32.53 -2.36 17.95
N PHE A 391 -32.40 -3.35 18.84
CA PHE A 391 -33.42 -4.39 19.06
C PHE A 391 -33.75 -4.61 20.54
#